data_AF-A0A7X8MNW7-F1
#
_entry.id   AF-A0A7X8MNW7-F1
#
_cell.length_a   1.000
_cell.length_b   1.000
_cell.length_c   1.000
_cell.angle_alpha   90.00
_cell.angle_beta   90.00
_cell.angle_gamma   90.00
#
_symmetry.space_group_name_H-M   'P 1'
#
loop_
_entity.id
_entity.type
_entity.pdbx_description
1 polymer ?
#
loop_
_entity_poly.entity_id
_entity_poly.type
_entity_poly.pdbx_seq_one_letter_code
_entity_poly.pdbx_strand_id
1 'polypeptide(L)'
;MPTSLRKYRQLHHPMIIQEEMSMNIIYHCFGGSHSSVTAAALHLGLLPRDRRPTLEELMAIPYFDNTDNSNFGSIRFMGVDEYENVVYILGKKSLGNRYSNVLHGTAEILGVGDQILAVNTMPNVNWFMKIGGFISRRIGIVILGRPLVGIGTQQAYFALASLVDATRLQCMDRRQVRA
;
A
#
# COMPACT_ATOMS: atom_id res chain seq x y z
N MET A 1 -37.22 32.19 -6.43
CA MET A 1 -36.43 31.39 -5.47
C MET A 1 -35.92 32.31 -4.37
N PRO A 2 -36.08 32.00 -3.08
CA PRO A 2 -35.77 32.94 -2.01
C PRO A 2 -34.27 33.06 -1.74
N THR A 3 -33.88 34.27 -1.41
CA THR A 3 -32.53 34.86 -1.37
C THR A 3 -31.66 34.41 -0.18
N SER A 4 -32.04 33.36 0.55
CA SER A 4 -31.35 32.92 1.79
C SER A 4 -30.25 31.87 1.58
N LEU A 5 -30.14 31.28 0.39
CA LEU A 5 -29.17 30.20 0.12
C LEU A 5 -27.78 30.67 -0.35
N ARG A 6 -27.56 31.98 -0.56
CA ARG A 6 -26.24 32.49 -1.01
C ARG A 6 -25.21 32.67 0.11
N LYS A 7 -25.62 32.73 1.38
CA LYS A 7 -24.69 33.01 2.50
C LYS A 7 -24.04 31.77 3.13
N TYR A 8 -24.57 30.56 2.90
CA TYR A 8 -23.97 29.33 3.46
C TYR A 8 -22.88 28.72 2.58
N ARG A 9 -22.66 29.22 1.36
CA ARG A 9 -21.66 28.67 0.42
C ARG A 9 -20.23 29.19 0.63
N GLN A 10 -20.00 30.09 1.59
CA GLN A 10 -18.69 30.76 1.77
C GLN A 10 -17.94 30.42 3.06
N LEU A 11 -18.46 29.54 3.93
CA LEU A 11 -17.79 29.20 5.21
C LEU A 11 -17.38 27.72 5.36
N HIS A 12 -17.63 26.87 4.36
CA HIS A 12 -17.25 25.44 4.39
C HIS A 12 -16.27 25.02 3.27
N HIS A 13 -15.70 25.98 2.54
CA HIS A 13 -14.93 25.68 1.34
C HIS A 13 -13.54 25.05 1.56
N PRO A 14 -12.76 25.32 2.62
CA PRO A 14 -11.42 24.70 2.72
C PRO A 14 -11.45 23.23 3.16
N MET A 15 -12.48 22.79 3.90
CA MET A 15 -12.52 21.44 4.48
C MET A 15 -13.06 20.38 3.49
N ILE A 16 -13.97 20.75 2.59
CA ILE A 16 -14.52 19.84 1.57
C ILE A 16 -13.49 19.59 0.44
N ILE A 17 -12.64 20.58 0.14
CA ILE A 17 -11.59 20.43 -0.89
C ILE A 17 -10.52 19.41 -0.44
N GLN A 18 -10.25 19.27 0.85
CA GLN A 18 -9.26 18.31 1.36
C GLN A 18 -9.69 16.84 1.16
N GLU A 19 -10.99 16.53 1.27
CA GLU A 19 -11.50 15.17 0.96
C GLU A 19 -11.32 14.82 -0.53
N GLU A 20 -11.50 15.79 -1.44
CA GLU A 20 -11.35 15.61 -2.90
C GLU A 20 -9.89 15.41 -3.38
N MET A 21 -8.89 15.71 -2.54
CA MET A 21 -7.46 15.62 -2.89
C MET A 21 -6.75 14.38 -2.33
N SER A 22 -7.46 13.54 -1.56
CA SER A 22 -6.91 12.29 -1.00
C SER A 22 -6.67 11.22 -2.08
N MET A 23 -5.59 10.45 -1.95
CA MET A 23 -5.29 9.33 -2.84
C MET A 23 -5.51 8.00 -2.11
N ASN A 24 -6.07 7.02 -2.80
CA ASN A 24 -6.12 5.63 -2.38
C ASN A 24 -4.91 4.89 -2.97
N ILE A 25 -3.93 4.57 -2.13
CA ILE A 25 -2.67 3.96 -2.51
C ILE A 25 -2.72 2.48 -2.15
N ILE A 26 -2.65 1.61 -3.15
CA ILE A 26 -2.77 0.16 -2.96
C ILE A 26 -1.44 -0.50 -3.30
N TYR A 27 -0.65 -0.82 -2.27
CA TYR A 27 0.56 -1.62 -2.44
C TYR A 27 0.18 -3.08 -2.64
N HIS A 28 0.63 -3.69 -3.73
CA HIS A 28 0.27 -5.07 -4.03
C HIS A 28 1.47 -5.95 -4.36
N CYS A 29 1.38 -7.21 -3.96
CA CYS A 29 2.32 -8.28 -4.31
C CYS A 29 1.58 -9.61 -4.48
N PHE A 30 2.28 -10.72 -4.69
CA PHE A 30 1.65 -12.03 -4.84
C PHE A 30 0.83 -12.42 -3.60
N GLY A 31 1.48 -12.36 -2.43
CA GLY A 31 0.95 -12.82 -1.13
C GLY A 31 0.07 -11.81 -0.40
N GLY A 32 0.37 -10.52 -0.56
CA GLY A 32 -0.18 -9.48 0.30
C GLY A 32 0.33 -9.55 1.74
N SER A 33 1.54 -10.09 1.97
CA SER A 33 2.04 -10.45 3.31
C SER A 33 3.43 -9.93 3.66
N HIS A 34 4.23 -9.56 2.66
CA HIS A 34 5.66 -9.25 2.87
C HIS A 34 6.04 -7.93 2.23
N SER A 35 6.33 -7.90 0.92
CA SER A 35 6.80 -6.68 0.24
C SER A 35 5.77 -5.56 0.22
N SER A 36 4.49 -5.86 -0.03
CA SER A 36 3.41 -4.87 -0.01
C SER A 36 3.13 -4.35 1.40
N VAL A 37 3.16 -5.23 2.39
CA VAL A 37 3.01 -4.87 3.81
C VAL A 37 4.15 -3.97 4.26
N THR A 38 5.38 -4.34 3.91
CA THR A 38 6.58 -3.54 4.24
C THR A 38 6.54 -2.18 3.57
N ALA A 39 6.16 -2.10 2.29
CA ALA A 39 6.05 -0.83 1.59
C ALA A 39 4.95 0.07 2.20
N ALA A 40 3.79 -0.49 2.54
CA ALA A 40 2.73 0.25 3.22
C ALA A 40 3.17 0.73 4.61
N ALA A 41 3.88 -0.10 5.38
CA ALA A 41 4.42 0.28 6.68
C ALA A 41 5.47 1.40 6.59
N LEU A 42 6.38 1.33 5.59
CA LEU A 42 7.32 2.40 5.26
C LEU A 42 6.59 3.71 4.87
N HIS A 43 5.52 3.59 4.09
CA HIS A 43 4.71 4.72 3.66
C HIS A 43 4.09 5.45 4.86
N LEU A 44 3.57 4.69 5.81
CA LEU A 44 2.90 5.17 7.02
C LEU A 44 3.87 5.54 8.16
N GLY A 45 5.19 5.48 7.94
CA GLY A 45 6.17 5.80 8.98
C GLY A 45 6.25 4.79 10.12
N LEU A 46 5.70 3.58 9.94
CA LEU A 46 5.74 2.51 10.95
C LEU A 46 7.10 1.81 11.03
N LEU A 47 7.99 2.08 10.07
CA LEU A 47 9.33 1.52 9.98
C LEU A 47 10.38 2.61 9.74
N PRO A 48 11.62 2.41 10.22
CA PRO A 48 12.69 3.38 10.05
C PRO A 48 13.10 3.54 8.58
N ARG A 49 13.34 4.76 8.13
CA ARG A 49 13.75 5.02 6.73
C ARG A 49 15.26 4.94 6.51
N ASP A 50 16.03 5.16 7.56
CA ASP A 50 17.50 5.32 7.55
C ASP A 50 18.27 4.02 7.82
N ARG A 51 17.59 2.98 8.31
CA ARG A 51 18.20 1.67 8.59
C ARG A 51 17.26 0.52 8.25
N ARG A 52 17.84 -0.68 8.15
CA ARG A 52 17.05 -1.91 8.02
C ARG A 52 16.36 -2.23 9.36
N PRO A 53 15.13 -2.76 9.34
CA PRO A 53 14.43 -3.16 10.54
C PRO A 53 14.94 -4.51 11.03
N THR A 54 14.76 -4.77 12.32
CA THR A 54 14.95 -6.10 12.91
C THR A 54 13.82 -7.03 12.49
N LEU A 55 13.99 -8.34 12.70
CA LEU A 55 12.92 -9.31 12.48
C LEU A 55 11.72 -9.02 13.38
N GLU A 56 11.95 -8.61 14.62
CA GLU A 56 10.90 -8.28 15.58
C GLU A 56 10.07 -7.08 15.13
N GLU A 57 10.73 -6.01 14.67
CA GLU A 57 10.05 -4.84 14.09
C GLU A 57 9.20 -5.23 12.89
N LEU A 58 9.69 -6.12 12.01
CA LEU A 58 8.91 -6.63 10.89
C LEU A 58 7.68 -7.43 11.34
N MET A 59 7.82 -8.28 12.35
CA MET A 59 6.71 -9.10 12.86
C MET A 59 5.66 -8.30 13.62
N ALA A 60 6.02 -7.13 14.16
CA ALA A 60 5.10 -6.23 14.82
C ALA A 60 4.18 -5.49 13.83
N ILE A 61 4.52 -5.44 12.53
CA ILE A 61 3.72 -4.78 11.51
C ILE A 61 2.39 -5.54 11.30
N PRO A 62 1.25 -4.84 11.25
CA PRO A 62 -0.02 -5.45 10.87
C PRO A 62 0.09 -6.23 9.55
N TYR A 63 -0.51 -7.42 9.51
CA TYR A 63 -0.55 -8.33 8.35
C TYR A 63 0.79 -8.95 7.92
N PHE A 64 1.93 -8.58 8.49
CA PHE A 64 3.21 -9.13 8.06
C PHE A 64 3.29 -10.63 8.36
N ASP A 65 3.55 -11.42 7.32
CA ASP A 65 3.54 -12.89 7.38
C ASP A 65 2.27 -13.51 8.03
N ASN A 66 1.15 -12.78 8.04
CA ASN A 66 -0.08 -13.19 8.73
C ASN A 66 -1.31 -13.27 7.80
N THR A 67 -1.12 -13.06 6.50
CA THR A 67 -2.19 -13.23 5.50
C THR A 67 -2.48 -14.71 5.26
N ASP A 68 -3.75 -15.06 5.20
CA ASP A 68 -4.23 -16.41 4.87
C ASP A 68 -4.77 -16.51 3.42
N ASN A 69 -5.21 -17.71 3.02
CA ASN A 69 -5.75 -17.93 1.68
C ASN A 69 -7.10 -17.24 1.43
N SER A 70 -7.86 -16.90 2.46
CA SER A 70 -9.15 -16.20 2.33
C SER A 70 -8.97 -14.72 1.99
N ASN A 71 -7.80 -14.14 2.30
CA ASN A 71 -7.55 -12.72 2.08
C ASN A 71 -7.04 -12.37 0.66
N PHE A 72 -6.88 -13.36 -0.24
CA PHE A 72 -6.44 -13.09 -1.61
C PHE A 72 -7.49 -12.32 -2.39
N GLY A 73 -7.06 -11.28 -3.12
CA GLY A 73 -7.97 -10.39 -3.85
C GLY A 73 -8.66 -9.33 -2.98
N SER A 74 -8.55 -9.41 -1.65
CA SER A 74 -9.09 -8.38 -0.75
C SER A 74 -8.14 -7.19 -0.62
N ILE A 75 -8.67 -5.98 -0.86
CA ILE A 75 -7.98 -4.72 -0.54
C ILE A 75 -8.18 -4.48 0.95
N ARG A 76 -7.07 -4.42 1.71
CA ARG A 76 -7.13 -4.27 3.17
C ARG A 76 -6.53 -2.94 3.59
N PHE A 77 -7.26 -2.21 4.41
CA PHE A 77 -6.82 -0.93 4.97
C PHE A 77 -5.61 -1.14 5.89
N MET A 78 -4.60 -0.29 5.71
CA MET A 78 -3.39 -0.26 6.53
C MET A 78 -3.34 0.98 7.42
N GLY A 79 -3.72 2.15 6.88
CA GLY A 79 -3.66 3.42 7.60
C GLY A 79 -3.87 4.63 6.70
N VAL A 80 -3.74 5.81 7.29
CA VAL A 80 -3.77 7.11 6.60
C VAL A 80 -2.43 7.80 6.84
N ASP A 81 -1.82 8.36 5.79
CA ASP A 81 -0.56 9.08 5.88
C ASP A 81 -0.74 10.54 6.35
N GLU A 82 0.35 11.28 6.54
CA GLU A 82 0.31 12.67 7.01
C GLU A 82 -0.32 13.67 6.01
N TYR A 83 -0.64 13.20 4.81
CA TYR A 83 -1.26 13.98 3.76
C TYR A 83 -2.72 13.60 3.53
N GLU A 84 -3.32 12.77 4.38
CA GLU A 84 -4.68 12.21 4.21
C GLU A 84 -4.79 11.21 3.03
N ASN A 85 -3.69 10.65 2.52
CA ASN A 85 -3.76 9.52 1.61
C ASN A 85 -4.10 8.25 2.38
N VAL A 86 -5.03 7.46 1.82
CA VAL A 86 -5.42 6.19 2.40
C VAL A 86 -4.58 5.06 1.82
N VAL A 87 -3.89 4.32 2.69
CA VAL A 87 -2.95 3.28 2.30
C VAL A 87 -3.55 1.90 2.54
N TYR A 88 -3.46 1.05 1.53
CA TYR A 88 -3.97 -0.31 1.52
C TYR A 88 -2.91 -1.30 1.06
N ILE A 89 -3.17 -2.57 1.37
CA ILE A 89 -2.39 -3.71 0.89
C ILE A 89 -3.29 -4.72 0.16
N LEU A 90 -2.72 -5.42 -0.83
CA LEU A 90 -3.39 -6.53 -1.50
C LEU A 90 -2.44 -7.66 -1.95
N GLY A 91 -2.92 -8.90 -1.83
CA GLY A 91 -2.33 -10.09 -2.44
C GLY A 91 -3.04 -10.48 -3.73
N LYS A 92 -2.36 -10.38 -4.88
CA LYS A 92 -2.96 -10.55 -6.23
C LYS A 92 -2.75 -11.94 -6.87
N LYS A 93 -2.04 -12.86 -6.21
CA LYS A 93 -1.64 -14.15 -6.80
C LYS A 93 -1.02 -13.97 -8.20
N SER A 94 -1.45 -14.79 -9.17
CA SER A 94 -0.96 -14.86 -10.55
C SER A 94 -1.53 -13.77 -11.47
N LEU A 95 -2.31 -12.80 -10.96
CA LEU A 95 -2.85 -11.72 -11.80
C LEU A 95 -1.77 -10.84 -12.43
N GLY A 96 -0.52 -10.86 -11.93
CA GLY A 96 0.59 -10.15 -12.55
C GLY A 96 0.27 -8.66 -12.72
N ASN A 97 0.62 -8.06 -13.86
CA ASN A 97 0.29 -6.65 -14.13
C ASN A 97 -1.20 -6.44 -14.51
N ARG A 98 -1.94 -7.50 -14.81
CA ARG A 98 -3.38 -7.42 -15.13
C ARG A 98 -4.19 -6.87 -13.96
N TYR A 99 -3.72 -7.10 -12.72
CA TYR A 99 -4.35 -6.53 -11.54
C TYR A 99 -4.45 -4.99 -11.59
N SER A 100 -3.35 -4.31 -11.91
CA SER A 100 -3.33 -2.84 -11.99
C SER A 100 -4.29 -2.35 -13.08
N ASN A 101 -4.32 -3.02 -14.24
CA ASN A 101 -5.24 -2.66 -15.33
C ASN A 101 -6.71 -2.84 -14.92
N VAL A 102 -7.06 -3.92 -14.23
CA VAL A 102 -8.43 -4.16 -13.74
C VAL A 102 -8.82 -3.07 -12.74
N LEU A 103 -7.92 -2.73 -11.82
CA LEU A 103 -8.18 -1.70 -10.81
C LEU A 103 -8.38 -0.32 -11.45
N HIS A 104 -7.50 0.07 -12.39
CA HIS A 104 -7.60 1.33 -13.11
C HIS A 104 -8.85 1.41 -13.98
N GLY A 105 -9.15 0.37 -14.77
CA GLY A 105 -10.37 0.34 -15.58
C GLY A 105 -11.65 0.40 -14.73
N THR A 106 -11.66 -0.26 -13.57
CA THR A 106 -12.78 -0.15 -12.61
C THR A 106 -12.91 1.27 -12.06
N ALA A 107 -11.78 1.89 -11.70
CA ALA A 107 -11.75 3.26 -11.20
C ALA A 107 -12.21 4.29 -12.26
N GLU A 108 -11.84 4.10 -13.52
CA GLU A 108 -12.30 4.91 -14.65
C GLU A 108 -13.82 4.83 -14.83
N ILE A 109 -14.39 3.62 -14.80
CA ILE A 109 -15.85 3.41 -14.87
C ILE A 109 -16.59 4.15 -13.76
N LEU A 110 -15.98 4.21 -12.57
CA LEU A 110 -16.53 4.88 -11.39
C LEU A 110 -16.23 6.39 -11.33
N GLY A 111 -15.49 6.94 -12.30
CA GLY A 111 -15.11 8.36 -12.32
C GLY A 111 -14.04 8.77 -11.29
N VAL A 112 -13.33 7.80 -10.71
CA VAL A 112 -12.31 8.00 -9.66
C VAL A 112 -10.91 7.51 -10.08
N GLY A 113 -10.67 7.35 -11.38
CA GLY A 113 -9.40 6.84 -11.95
C GLY A 113 -8.16 7.55 -11.42
N ASP A 114 -8.24 8.88 -11.30
CA ASP A 114 -7.14 9.70 -10.81
C ASP A 114 -6.92 9.64 -9.29
N GLN A 115 -7.88 9.07 -8.53
CA GLN A 115 -7.82 8.96 -7.07
C GLN A 115 -7.16 7.67 -6.60
N ILE A 116 -6.82 6.75 -7.51
CA ILE A 116 -6.30 5.42 -7.18
C ILE A 116 -4.89 5.24 -7.75
N LEU A 117 -3.98 4.75 -6.90
CA LEU A 117 -2.62 4.39 -7.29
C LEU A 117 -2.30 2.94 -6.91
N ALA A 118 -2.22 2.06 -7.92
CA ALA A 118 -1.81 0.67 -7.74
C ALA A 118 -0.28 0.54 -7.81
N VAL A 119 0.35 0.16 -6.71
CA VAL A 119 1.82 0.09 -6.63
C VAL A 119 2.29 -1.36 -6.57
N ASN A 120 2.98 -1.79 -7.63
CA ASN A 120 3.51 -3.15 -7.74
C ASN A 120 4.84 -3.30 -7.01
N THR A 121 4.84 -4.06 -5.91
CA THR A 121 6.08 -4.32 -5.14
C THR A 121 6.81 -5.60 -5.57
N MET A 122 6.24 -6.37 -6.52
CA MET A 122 6.84 -7.63 -7.01
C MET A 122 8.28 -7.51 -7.54
N PRO A 123 8.70 -6.42 -8.22
CA PRO A 123 10.09 -6.27 -8.67
C PRO A 123 11.11 -6.33 -7.52
N ASN A 124 10.70 -6.01 -6.29
CA ASN A 124 11.56 -6.03 -5.11
C ASN A 124 11.49 -7.36 -4.33
N VAL A 125 10.76 -8.37 -4.83
CA VAL A 125 10.61 -9.67 -4.16
C VAL A 125 11.72 -10.63 -4.57
N ASN A 126 12.60 -10.97 -3.63
CA ASN A 126 13.70 -11.92 -3.83
C ASN A 126 13.34 -13.38 -3.46
N TRP A 127 14.27 -14.31 -3.72
CA TRP A 127 14.08 -15.74 -3.47
C TRP A 127 13.92 -16.09 -1.98
N PHE A 128 14.60 -15.37 -1.08
CA PHE A 128 14.44 -15.59 0.37
C PHE A 128 13.01 -15.30 0.83
N MET A 129 12.40 -14.21 0.35
CA MET A 129 10.98 -13.93 0.61
C MET A 129 10.06 -15.00 0.03
N LYS A 130 10.31 -15.46 -1.21
CA LYS A 130 9.47 -16.47 -1.87
C LYS A 130 9.50 -17.80 -1.12
N ILE A 131 10.70 -18.29 -0.83
CA ILE A 131 10.91 -19.58 -0.13
C ILE A 131 10.41 -19.46 1.31
N GLY A 132 10.78 -18.38 2.00
CA GLY A 132 10.38 -18.15 3.38
C GLY A 132 8.87 -18.06 3.51
N GLY A 133 8.22 -17.28 2.64
CA GLY A 133 6.78 -17.13 2.60
C GLY A 133 6.06 -18.44 2.24
N PHE A 134 6.64 -19.27 1.36
CA PHE A 134 6.11 -20.60 1.09
C PHE A 134 6.19 -21.50 2.34
N ILE A 135 7.32 -21.52 3.02
CA ILE A 135 7.53 -22.32 4.23
C ILE A 135 6.60 -21.84 5.37
N SER A 136 6.54 -20.54 5.64
CA SER A 136 5.71 -20.00 6.73
C SER A 136 4.22 -20.09 6.42
N ARG A 137 3.79 -19.75 5.19
CA ARG A 137 2.37 -19.58 4.87
C ARG A 137 1.72 -20.78 4.19
N ARG A 138 2.48 -21.56 3.41
CA ARG A 138 1.93 -22.72 2.68
C ARG A 138 2.13 -24.01 3.46
N ILE A 139 3.33 -24.21 4.00
CA ILE A 139 3.67 -25.41 4.79
C ILE A 139 3.27 -25.23 6.26
N GLY A 140 3.35 -23.99 6.79
CA GLY A 140 3.01 -23.69 8.19
C GLY A 140 4.19 -23.76 9.15
N ILE A 141 5.42 -23.96 8.65
CA ILE A 141 6.63 -24.04 9.49
C ILE A 141 7.16 -22.62 9.75
N VAL A 142 6.47 -21.90 10.63
CA VAL A 142 6.77 -20.48 10.92
C VAL A 142 8.18 -20.27 11.47
N ILE A 143 8.71 -21.22 12.25
CA ILE A 143 10.03 -21.08 12.90
C ILE A 143 11.19 -21.01 11.91
N LEU A 144 11.03 -21.60 10.72
CA LEU A 144 12.02 -21.54 9.63
C LEU A 144 11.65 -20.51 8.58
N GLY A 145 10.36 -20.38 8.25
CA GLY A 145 9.90 -19.47 7.21
C GLY A 145 10.11 -18.00 7.59
N ARG A 146 9.78 -17.62 8.83
CA ARG A 146 9.84 -16.22 9.30
C ARG A 146 11.25 -15.63 9.30
N PRO A 147 12.29 -16.30 9.82
CA PRO A 147 13.66 -15.80 9.69
C PRO A 147 14.06 -15.58 8.23
N LEU A 148 13.69 -16.50 7.33
CA LEU A 148 14.04 -16.40 5.91
C LEU A 148 13.33 -15.22 5.22
N VAL A 149 12.05 -15.01 5.54
CA VAL A 149 11.28 -13.83 5.11
C VAL A 149 11.93 -12.55 5.64
N GLY A 150 12.36 -12.54 6.90
CA GLY A 150 13.06 -11.42 7.52
C GLY A 150 14.32 -11.02 6.75
N ILE A 151 15.19 -11.98 6.50
CA ILE A 151 16.43 -11.79 5.72
C ILE A 151 16.09 -11.24 4.33
N GLY A 152 15.12 -11.85 3.63
CA GLY A 152 14.69 -11.38 2.33
C GLY A 152 14.16 -9.95 2.37
N THR A 153 13.39 -9.60 3.40
CA THR A 153 12.84 -8.25 3.59
C THR A 153 13.92 -7.22 3.87
N GLN A 154 14.89 -7.54 4.72
CA GLN A 154 16.04 -6.69 4.99
C GLN A 154 16.90 -6.46 3.74
N GLN A 155 17.07 -7.46 2.88
CA GLN A 155 17.81 -7.33 1.62
C GLN A 155 17.10 -6.39 0.62
N ALA A 156 15.77 -6.48 0.54
CA ALA A 156 14.96 -5.64 -0.36
C ALA A 156 14.63 -4.25 0.22
N TYR A 157 15.01 -3.99 1.46
CA TYR A 157 14.43 -2.93 2.28
C TYR A 157 14.56 -1.53 1.67
N PHE A 158 15.78 -1.14 1.29
CA PHE A 158 16.02 0.19 0.73
C PHE A 158 15.40 0.36 -0.67
N ALA A 159 15.31 -0.71 -1.46
CA ALA A 159 14.60 -0.66 -2.74
C ALA A 159 13.08 -0.45 -2.54
N LEU A 160 12.51 -1.04 -1.49
CA LEU A 160 11.12 -0.76 -1.09
C LEU A 160 10.95 0.67 -0.58
N ALA A 161 11.92 1.20 0.19
CA ALA A 161 11.90 2.60 0.63
C ALA A 161 11.93 3.57 -0.56
N SER A 162 12.83 3.35 -1.53
CA SER A 162 12.89 4.16 -2.76
C SER A 162 11.59 4.07 -3.58
N LEU A 163 10.97 2.90 -3.65
CA LEU A 163 9.65 2.74 -4.29
C LEU A 163 8.58 3.58 -3.59
N VAL A 164 8.58 3.60 -2.25
CA VAL A 164 7.65 4.40 -1.44
C VAL A 164 7.89 5.89 -1.66
N ASP A 165 9.13 6.34 -1.69
CA ASP A 165 9.45 7.75 -1.94
C ASP A 165 8.98 8.19 -3.33
N ALA A 166 9.24 7.38 -4.37
CA ALA A 166 8.72 7.63 -5.71
C ALA A 166 7.18 7.66 -5.75
N THR A 167 6.53 6.78 -4.99
CA THR A 167 5.05 6.76 -4.87
C THR A 167 4.54 8.06 -4.24
N ARG A 168 5.17 8.53 -3.17
CA ARG A 168 4.77 9.75 -2.46
C ARG A 168 4.95 10.98 -3.33
N LEU A 169 6.05 11.08 -4.07
CA LEU A 169 6.26 12.15 -5.07
C LEU A 169 5.15 12.13 -6.13
N GLN A 170 4.82 10.95 -6.67
CA GLN A 170 3.76 10.81 -7.66
C GLN A 170 2.38 11.26 -7.12
N CYS A 171 2.08 10.98 -5.84
CA CYS A 171 0.85 11.46 -5.20
C CYS A 171 0.84 12.99 -5.07
N MET A 172 1.97 13.61 -4.73
CA MET A 172 2.09 15.07 -4.65
C MET A 172 1.89 15.73 -6.02
N ASP A 173 2.49 15.18 -7.09
CA ASP A 173 2.34 15.71 -8.45
C ASP A 173 0.87 15.63 -8.93
N ARG A 174 0.20 14.50 -8.69
CA ARG A 174 -1.22 14.32 -9.06
C ARG A 174 -2.16 15.28 -8.32
N ARG A 175 -1.82 15.67 -7.09
CA ARG A 175 -2.56 16.69 -6.34
C ARG A 175 -2.39 18.08 -6.94
N GLN A 176 -1.19 18.44 -7.39
CA GLN A 176 -0.95 19.74 -8.02
C GLN A 176 -1.71 19.90 -9.33
N VAL A 177 -1.86 18.84 -10.13
CA VAL A 177 -2.63 18.88 -11.39
C VAL A 177 -4.14 19.08 -11.14
N ARG A 178 -4.63 18.77 -9.93
CA ARG A 178 -6.05 18.90 -9.55
C ARG A 178 -6.41 20.23 -8.88
N ALA A 179 -5.42 20.96 -8.36
CA ALA A 179 -5.59 22.23 -7.68
C ALA A 179 -5.69 23.39 -8.68
#